data_AF-A0A518DCN7-F1
#
_entry.id   AF-A0A518DCN7-F1
#
_cell.length_a   1.000
_cell.length_b   1.000
_cell.length_c   1.000
_cell.angle_alpha   90.00
_cell.angle_beta   90.00
_cell.angle_gamma   90.00
#
_symmetry.space_group_name_H-M   'P 1'
#
loop_
_entity.id
_entity.type
_entity.pdbx_description
1 polymer ?
#
loop_
_entity_poly.entity_id
_entity_poly.type
_entity_poly.pdbx_seq_one_letter_code
_entity_poly.pdbx_strand_id
1 'polypeptide(L)'
;MKPLHIVLCALALCLLVAAPGRVSAIDFYFVGPSGGDFFDSGNWNDQPTGLGAFLATPVVDAGTSLIEHSLVIDGDTVGAATEVRFGMGSLLMDAGALLNVTGTTSGTLAFTFGPGGSFTMNNSALNVQNGASGQISLGSGSTSSFVGATVTASDDIFFRGATSIVGSAFESTGDDIELQDSATFSAITGSSFFASSTGPGGDFDQFIIFQAPTIDITGSSFRGGLLGIDGTTTTTVVATDSTFDFAGDVENAFASSSTGTHLLTLAGTSTLVADQIEEGVALFLKDTTTATFIDDTVDSDLDGWITSGALVRLDSPQARLVLQSAQNVSNASRVFNGVTSTTYAATPQFFVPSGWNGSDAVTLSIVPEPSCLLLVVGFIGAVACCRRVGG
;
A
#
# COMPACT_ATOMS: atom_id res chain seq x y z
N MET A 1 -8.94 -61.61 -35.52
CA MET A 1 -8.94 -60.36 -36.32
C MET A 1 -9.24 -59.22 -35.37
N LYS A 2 -8.34 -58.23 -35.27
CA LYS A 2 -8.22 -57.28 -34.14
C LYS A 2 -9.07 -56.00 -34.39
N PRO A 3 -10.15 -55.74 -33.62
CA PRO A 3 -10.89 -54.48 -33.71
C PRO A 3 -10.19 -53.31 -32.97
N LEU A 4 -9.10 -53.58 -32.25
CA LEU A 4 -8.43 -52.61 -31.39
C LEU A 4 -7.63 -51.53 -32.16
N HIS A 5 -7.20 -51.80 -33.40
CA HIS A 5 -6.37 -50.84 -34.16
C HIS A 5 -7.19 -49.74 -34.84
N ILE A 6 -8.47 -50.01 -35.16
CA ILE A 6 -9.34 -49.04 -35.82
C ILE A 6 -9.84 -47.98 -34.82
N VAL A 7 -10.12 -48.37 -33.57
CA VAL A 7 -10.53 -47.45 -32.50
C VAL A 7 -9.39 -46.52 -32.09
N LEU A 8 -8.14 -47.03 -32.02
CA LEU A 8 -6.98 -46.21 -31.67
C LEU A 8 -6.63 -45.17 -32.74
N CYS A 9 -6.78 -45.53 -34.03
CA CYS A 9 -6.56 -44.57 -35.14
C CYS A 9 -7.67 -43.52 -35.20
N ALA A 10 -8.93 -43.88 -34.91
CA ALA A 10 -10.03 -42.91 -34.88
C ALA A 10 -9.91 -41.93 -33.69
N LEU A 11 -9.45 -42.39 -32.51
CA LEU A 11 -9.21 -41.52 -31.36
C LEU A 11 -8.06 -40.54 -31.59
N ALA A 12 -6.97 -40.99 -32.23
CA ALA A 12 -5.83 -40.14 -32.57
C ALA A 12 -6.21 -39.08 -33.62
N LEU A 13 -7.08 -39.43 -34.59
CA LEU A 13 -7.55 -38.49 -35.60
C LEU A 13 -8.52 -37.44 -35.01
N CYS A 14 -9.37 -37.81 -34.05
CA CYS A 14 -10.23 -36.85 -33.33
C CYS A 14 -9.44 -35.91 -32.40
N LEU A 15 -8.32 -36.39 -31.81
CA LEU A 15 -7.43 -35.56 -30.98
C LEU A 15 -6.59 -34.56 -31.80
N LEU A 16 -6.32 -34.84 -33.08
CA LEU A 16 -5.63 -33.91 -33.99
C LEU A 16 -6.57 -32.85 -34.60
N VAL A 17 -7.88 -33.10 -34.64
CA VAL A 17 -8.89 -32.11 -35.11
C VAL A 17 -9.38 -31.20 -33.98
N ALA A 18 -9.10 -31.55 -32.72
CA ALA A 18 -9.37 -30.72 -31.54
C ALA A 18 -8.15 -29.93 -31.04
N ALA A 19 -7.10 -29.79 -31.86
CA ALA A 19 -6.10 -28.75 -31.61
C ALA A 19 -6.82 -27.40 -31.78
N PRO A 20 -6.94 -26.56 -30.74
CA PRO A 20 -7.49 -25.22 -30.92
C PRO A 20 -6.66 -24.56 -32.00
N GLY A 21 -7.28 -24.28 -33.14
CA GLY A 21 -6.65 -23.45 -34.16
C GLY A 21 -6.23 -22.19 -33.45
N ARG A 22 -4.93 -21.91 -33.39
CA ARG A 22 -4.45 -20.61 -32.98
C ARG A 22 -4.99 -19.65 -34.02
N VAL A 23 -6.13 -19.03 -33.74
CA VAL A 23 -6.49 -17.78 -34.40
C VAL A 23 -5.36 -16.86 -34.01
N SER A 24 -4.44 -16.62 -34.94
CA SER A 24 -3.42 -15.59 -34.75
C SER A 24 -4.21 -14.31 -34.50
N ALA A 25 -4.09 -13.76 -33.29
CA ALA A 25 -4.53 -12.40 -33.07
C ALA A 25 -3.84 -11.52 -34.14
N ILE A 26 -4.59 -10.63 -34.76
CA ILE A 26 -4.05 -9.65 -35.69
C ILE A 26 -3.54 -8.51 -34.82
N ASP A 27 -2.27 -8.18 -34.97
CA ASP A 27 -1.69 -7.02 -34.28
C ASP A 27 -2.14 -5.74 -34.99
N PHE A 28 -2.44 -4.71 -34.19
CA PHE A 28 -2.74 -3.37 -34.67
C PHE A 28 -1.70 -2.40 -34.11
N TYR A 29 -1.37 -1.40 -34.91
CA TYR A 29 -0.37 -0.38 -34.62
C TYR A 29 -1.03 0.98 -34.59
N PHE A 30 -0.62 1.81 -33.63
CA PHE A 30 -1.01 3.20 -33.61
C PHE A 30 -0.34 3.95 -34.78
N VAL A 31 -1.16 4.53 -35.66
CA VAL A 31 -0.74 5.32 -36.83
C VAL A 31 -1.37 6.72 -36.83
N GLY A 32 -1.99 7.09 -35.71
CA GLY A 32 -2.57 8.41 -35.50
C GLY A 32 -1.53 9.53 -35.55
N PRO A 33 -1.97 10.80 -35.70
CA PRO A 33 -1.07 11.93 -35.62
C PRO A 33 -0.39 11.99 -34.25
N SER A 34 0.82 12.56 -34.20
CA SER A 34 1.49 12.86 -32.92
C SER A 34 0.58 13.72 -32.03
N GLY A 35 0.37 13.27 -30.79
CA GLY A 35 -0.56 13.92 -29.85
C GLY A 35 -2.04 13.66 -30.12
N GLY A 36 -2.38 12.77 -31.05
CA GLY A 36 -3.74 12.24 -31.22
C GLY A 36 -4.15 11.36 -30.04
N ASP A 37 -5.46 11.14 -29.91
CA ASP A 37 -6.02 10.27 -28.86
C ASP A 37 -5.64 8.82 -29.11
N PHE A 38 -4.92 8.21 -28.17
CA PHE A 38 -4.47 6.83 -28.24
C PHE A 38 -5.61 5.82 -28.25
N PHE A 39 -6.76 6.16 -27.67
CA PHE A 39 -7.89 5.25 -27.54
C PHE A 39 -8.93 5.40 -28.66
N ASP A 40 -8.72 6.33 -29.59
CA ASP A 40 -9.53 6.45 -30.80
C ASP A 40 -9.18 5.34 -31.80
N SER A 41 -10.16 4.49 -32.10
CA SER A 41 -10.03 3.40 -33.08
C SER A 41 -9.62 3.86 -34.48
N GLY A 42 -9.94 5.10 -34.85
CA GLY A 42 -9.52 5.68 -36.14
C GLY A 42 -8.00 5.83 -36.28
N ASN A 43 -7.27 5.71 -35.16
CA ASN A 43 -5.82 5.81 -35.13
C ASN A 43 -5.10 4.46 -35.14
N TRP A 44 -5.81 3.32 -35.24
CA TRP A 44 -5.22 1.98 -35.20
C TRP A 44 -5.33 1.26 -36.54
N ASN A 45 -4.24 0.66 -37.01
CA ASN A 45 -4.14 0.00 -38.32
C ASN A 45 -3.41 -1.35 -38.21
N ASP A 46 -3.85 -2.36 -38.97
CA ASP A 46 -3.20 -3.68 -38.99
C ASP A 46 -1.81 -3.69 -39.68
N GLN A 47 -1.37 -2.54 -40.16
CA GLN A 47 -0.01 -2.31 -40.65
C GLN A 47 0.60 -1.06 -39.99
N PRO A 48 1.88 -1.12 -39.58
CA PRO A 48 2.56 0.02 -38.95
C PRO A 48 2.76 1.21 -39.89
N THR A 49 2.60 1.02 -41.21
CA THR A 49 2.69 2.09 -42.21
C THR A 49 1.37 2.85 -42.39
N GLY A 50 0.28 2.42 -41.76
CA GLY A 50 -1.06 3.01 -41.91
C GLY A 50 -1.73 2.73 -43.26
N LEU A 51 -1.17 1.82 -44.07
CA LEU A 51 -1.71 1.46 -45.40
C LEU A 51 -2.64 0.23 -45.35
N GLY A 52 -2.75 -0.40 -44.18
CA GLY A 52 -3.58 -1.57 -43.95
C GLY A 52 -5.03 -1.20 -43.62
N ALA A 53 -5.76 -2.17 -43.07
CA ALA A 53 -7.11 -1.94 -42.58
C ALA A 53 -7.07 -1.27 -41.21
N PHE A 54 -7.91 -0.25 -41.05
CA PHE A 54 -8.16 0.31 -39.72
C PHE A 54 -8.93 -0.70 -38.87
N LEU A 55 -8.76 -0.60 -37.55
CA LEU A 55 -9.46 -1.45 -36.60
C LEU A 55 -10.98 -1.34 -36.84
N ALA A 56 -11.58 -2.45 -37.30
CA ALA A 56 -12.98 -2.48 -37.73
C ALA A 56 -13.96 -2.46 -36.55
N THR A 57 -13.49 -2.89 -35.37
CA THR A 57 -14.17 -2.74 -34.09
C THR A 57 -13.53 -1.59 -33.32
N PRO A 58 -14.27 -0.79 -32.56
CA PRO A 58 -13.62 0.24 -31.78
C PRO A 58 -12.72 -0.37 -30.68
N VAL A 59 -11.61 0.29 -30.34
CA VAL A 59 -10.71 -0.11 -29.23
C VAL A 59 -11.50 -0.22 -27.93
N VAL A 60 -12.49 0.66 -27.81
CA VAL A 60 -13.58 0.59 -26.87
C VAL A 60 -14.70 -0.24 -27.49
N ASP A 61 -15.10 -1.37 -26.92
CA ASP A 61 -16.22 -2.17 -27.43
C ASP A 61 -17.48 -1.31 -27.54
N ALA A 62 -18.08 -1.23 -28.72
CA ALA A 62 -19.30 -0.45 -28.97
C ALA A 62 -20.51 -0.98 -28.19
N GLY A 63 -20.45 -2.21 -27.68
CA GLY A 63 -21.49 -2.81 -26.84
C GLY A 63 -21.39 -2.46 -25.35
N THR A 64 -20.17 -2.44 -24.78
CA THR A 64 -19.94 -2.19 -23.35
C THR A 64 -19.38 -0.80 -23.03
N SER A 65 -18.89 -0.08 -24.04
CA SER A 65 -18.11 1.16 -23.90
C SER A 65 -16.83 0.97 -23.06
N LEU A 66 -16.25 -0.23 -23.06
CA LEU A 66 -15.01 -0.58 -22.34
C LEU A 66 -13.93 -1.08 -23.27
N ILE A 67 -12.67 -0.91 -22.89
CA ILE A 67 -11.53 -1.47 -23.60
C ILE A 67 -11.41 -2.96 -23.26
N GLU A 68 -11.60 -3.81 -24.26
CA GLU A 68 -11.52 -5.28 -24.16
C GLU A 68 -10.26 -5.85 -24.84
N HIS A 69 -9.43 -4.97 -25.41
CA HIS A 69 -8.20 -5.33 -26.11
C HIS A 69 -6.99 -5.29 -25.18
N SER A 70 -5.93 -6.00 -25.60
CA SER A 70 -4.60 -5.84 -25.03
C SER A 70 -3.85 -4.73 -25.74
N LEU A 71 -3.51 -3.68 -25.00
CA LEU A 71 -2.78 -2.51 -25.49
C LEU A 71 -1.37 -2.50 -24.90
N VAL A 72 -0.42 -1.99 -25.70
CA VAL A 72 0.99 -1.82 -25.31
C VAL A 72 1.40 -0.40 -25.66
N ILE A 73 2.08 0.26 -24.73
CA ILE A 73 2.80 1.53 -24.95
C ILE A 73 4.28 1.21 -24.75
N ASP A 74 5.04 1.21 -25.85
CA ASP A 74 6.41 0.70 -25.94
C ASP A 74 7.46 1.83 -25.84
N GLY A 75 7.41 2.58 -24.74
CA GLY A 75 8.35 3.68 -24.47
C GLY A 75 7.87 5.05 -24.99
N ASP A 76 6.74 5.08 -25.69
CA ASP A 76 6.16 6.30 -26.23
C ASP A 76 5.38 7.12 -25.19
N THR A 77 5.17 8.40 -25.51
CA THR A 77 4.24 9.27 -24.78
C THR A 77 2.92 9.35 -25.52
N VAL A 78 1.84 8.98 -24.84
CA VAL A 78 0.49 8.96 -25.39
C VAL A 78 -0.47 9.75 -24.51
N GLY A 79 -1.56 10.22 -25.12
CA GLY A 79 -2.58 11.02 -24.44
C GLY A 79 -3.99 10.43 -24.61
N ALA A 80 -4.81 10.61 -23.59
CA ALA A 80 -6.25 10.42 -23.64
C ALA A 80 -6.93 11.73 -23.23
N ALA A 81 -7.90 12.19 -24.03
CA ALA A 81 -8.64 13.42 -23.76
C ALA A 81 -9.90 13.19 -22.90
N THR A 82 -10.22 11.93 -22.62
CA THR A 82 -11.44 11.49 -21.92
C THR A 82 -11.14 10.40 -20.91
N GLU A 83 -12.17 9.96 -20.18
CA GLU A 83 -12.11 8.79 -19.30
C GLU A 83 -11.60 7.56 -20.07
N VAL A 84 -10.77 6.75 -19.42
CA VAL A 84 -10.23 5.51 -19.96
C VAL A 84 -10.67 4.36 -19.06
N ARG A 85 -11.43 3.41 -19.63
CA ARG A 85 -12.02 2.30 -18.88
C ARG A 85 -11.70 0.98 -19.56
N PHE A 86 -10.99 0.12 -18.84
CA PHE A 86 -10.75 -1.25 -19.26
C PHE A 86 -11.81 -2.18 -18.67
N GLY A 87 -12.39 -3.03 -19.52
CA GLY A 87 -13.19 -4.17 -19.11
C GLY A 87 -12.28 -5.35 -18.76
N MET A 88 -12.29 -6.38 -19.60
CA MET A 88 -11.33 -7.49 -19.54
C MET A 88 -10.04 -7.21 -20.31
N GLY A 89 -9.92 -6.03 -20.95
CA GLY A 89 -8.72 -5.63 -21.67
C GLY A 89 -7.49 -5.48 -20.77
N SER A 90 -6.34 -5.30 -21.39
CA SER A 90 -5.07 -5.12 -20.67
C SER A 90 -4.29 -3.91 -21.17
N LEU A 91 -3.50 -3.31 -20.30
CA LEU A 91 -2.50 -2.32 -20.67
C LEU A 91 -1.13 -2.71 -20.14
N LEU A 92 -0.14 -2.77 -21.03
CA LEU A 92 1.28 -2.86 -20.70
C LEU A 92 1.96 -1.55 -21.06
N MET A 93 2.64 -0.94 -20.09
CA MET A 93 3.46 0.25 -20.27
C MET A 93 4.92 -0.10 -20.02
N ASP A 94 5.70 -0.24 -21.09
CA ASP A 94 7.12 -0.58 -21.04
C ASP A 94 7.98 0.62 -20.63
N ALA A 95 9.27 0.37 -20.41
CA ALA A 95 10.21 1.36 -19.90
C ALA A 95 10.23 2.64 -20.76
N GLY A 96 10.07 3.78 -20.09
CA GLY A 96 10.00 5.10 -20.72
C GLY A 96 8.62 5.52 -21.20
N ALA A 97 7.63 4.62 -21.18
CA ALA A 97 6.26 4.96 -21.59
C ALA A 97 5.64 6.00 -20.66
N LEU A 98 4.86 6.90 -21.24
CA LEU A 98 4.09 7.91 -20.51
C LEU A 98 2.66 7.95 -21.04
N LEU A 99 1.68 7.73 -20.17
CA LEU A 99 0.25 7.95 -20.48
C LEU A 99 -0.25 9.16 -19.70
N ASN A 100 -0.70 10.20 -20.42
CA ASN A 100 -1.40 11.33 -19.84
C ASN A 100 -2.90 11.20 -20.11
N VAL A 101 -3.70 11.05 -19.06
CA VAL A 101 -5.16 11.10 -19.14
C VAL A 101 -5.57 12.47 -18.64
N THR A 102 -5.99 13.34 -19.56
CA THR A 102 -6.30 14.74 -19.26
C THR A 102 -7.68 15.10 -19.79
N GLY A 103 -8.57 15.55 -18.91
CA GLY A 103 -9.90 16.04 -19.26
C GLY A 103 -9.94 17.55 -19.37
N THR A 104 -10.87 18.09 -20.17
CA THR A 104 -11.20 19.53 -20.20
C THR A 104 -12.62 19.82 -19.69
N THR A 105 -13.39 18.78 -19.38
CA THR A 105 -14.79 18.87 -18.97
C THR A 105 -14.93 18.71 -17.46
N SER A 106 -15.87 19.47 -16.88
CA SER A 106 -16.20 19.56 -15.45
C SER A 106 -16.88 18.31 -14.87
N GLY A 107 -16.43 17.11 -15.23
CA GLY A 107 -16.92 15.84 -14.70
C GLY A 107 -15.76 14.96 -14.26
N THR A 108 -16.05 13.91 -13.49
CA THR A 108 -15.07 12.95 -13.02
C THR A 108 -14.31 12.32 -14.19
N LEU A 109 -12.99 12.47 -14.21
CA LEU A 109 -12.10 11.80 -15.15
C LEU A 109 -11.49 10.62 -14.41
N ALA A 110 -11.80 9.40 -14.85
CA ALA A 110 -11.24 8.20 -14.24
C ALA A 110 -10.36 7.43 -15.22
N PHE A 111 -9.31 6.82 -14.66
CA PHE A 111 -8.57 5.74 -15.30
C PHE A 111 -8.88 4.46 -14.54
N THR A 112 -9.68 3.58 -15.15
CA THR A 112 -10.32 2.45 -14.44
C THR A 112 -10.01 1.11 -15.08
N PHE A 113 -9.71 0.12 -14.24
CA PHE A 113 -9.69 -1.30 -14.62
C PHE A 113 -10.82 -2.08 -13.94
N GLY A 114 -11.66 -2.72 -14.75
CA GLY A 114 -12.73 -3.60 -14.30
C GLY A 114 -12.27 -5.03 -14.01
N PRO A 115 -13.20 -5.90 -13.57
CA PRO A 115 -12.91 -7.32 -13.30
C PRO A 115 -12.34 -8.03 -14.54
N GLY A 116 -11.27 -8.79 -14.36
CA GLY A 116 -10.57 -9.50 -15.44
C GLY A 116 -9.58 -8.64 -16.23
N GLY A 117 -9.63 -7.31 -16.08
CA GLY A 117 -8.66 -6.41 -16.69
C GLY A 117 -7.28 -6.52 -16.03
N SER A 118 -6.24 -6.18 -16.79
CA SER A 118 -4.86 -6.19 -16.26
C SER A 118 -4.04 -4.97 -16.63
N PHE A 119 -3.30 -4.44 -15.65
CA PHE A 119 -2.44 -3.28 -15.82
C PHE A 119 -1.02 -3.58 -15.40
N THR A 120 -0.05 -3.40 -16.28
CA THR A 120 1.37 -3.61 -15.97
C THR A 120 2.17 -2.37 -16.36
N MET A 121 2.95 -1.85 -15.41
CA MET A 121 3.87 -0.73 -15.61
C MET A 121 5.30 -1.16 -15.24
N ASN A 122 6.22 -1.01 -16.19
CA ASN A 122 7.64 -1.26 -16.01
C ASN A 122 8.44 0.01 -16.29
N ASN A 123 8.95 0.68 -15.26
CA ASN A 123 9.72 1.93 -15.38
C ASN A 123 9.04 2.97 -16.29
N SER A 124 7.74 3.15 -16.09
CA SER A 124 6.85 4.01 -16.88
C SER A 124 6.04 4.95 -15.99
N ALA A 125 5.37 5.91 -16.60
CA ALA A 125 4.64 6.97 -15.90
C ALA A 125 3.17 7.05 -16.35
N LEU A 126 2.26 7.18 -15.38
CA LEU A 126 0.83 7.44 -15.59
C LEU A 126 0.46 8.74 -14.88
N ASN A 127 -0.09 9.69 -15.61
CA ASN A 127 -0.61 10.94 -15.07
C ASN A 127 -2.10 11.06 -15.38
N VAL A 128 -2.95 11.06 -14.35
CA VAL A 128 -4.39 11.28 -14.48
C VAL A 128 -4.72 12.62 -13.85
N GLN A 129 -5.09 13.60 -14.68
CA GLN A 129 -5.17 15.00 -14.26
C GLN A 129 -6.47 15.63 -14.77
N ASN A 130 -7.33 16.07 -13.85
CA ASN A 130 -8.56 16.82 -14.18
C ASN A 130 -9.00 17.76 -13.04
N GLY A 131 -8.12 18.67 -12.64
CA GLY A 131 -8.38 19.52 -11.47
C GLY A 131 -8.55 18.65 -10.22
N ALA A 132 -9.65 18.78 -9.49
CA ALA A 132 -9.95 17.98 -8.30
C ALA A 132 -10.85 16.77 -8.61
N SER A 133 -10.60 16.05 -9.72
CA SER A 133 -11.48 14.92 -10.12
C SER A 133 -10.80 13.87 -10.99
N GLY A 134 -9.46 13.91 -11.09
CA GLY A 134 -8.66 12.99 -11.88
C GLY A 134 -8.28 11.77 -11.05
N GLN A 135 -9.12 10.74 -11.06
CA GLN A 135 -8.99 9.58 -10.18
C GLN A 135 -8.49 8.33 -10.90
N ILE A 136 -7.83 7.44 -10.14
CA ILE A 136 -7.39 6.11 -10.61
C ILE A 136 -8.16 5.04 -9.83
N SER A 137 -8.70 4.05 -10.52
CA SER A 137 -9.43 2.95 -9.88
C SER A 137 -9.04 1.58 -10.44
N LEU A 138 -8.33 0.81 -9.64
CA LEU A 138 -7.94 -0.56 -9.95
C LEU A 138 -8.97 -1.50 -9.32
N GLY A 139 -10.08 -1.72 -10.02
CA GLY A 139 -11.29 -2.36 -9.50
C GLY A 139 -11.10 -3.80 -9.03
N SER A 140 -12.06 -4.28 -8.23
CA SER A 140 -12.04 -5.66 -7.71
C SER A 140 -12.03 -6.68 -8.83
N GLY A 141 -11.19 -7.71 -8.69
CA GLY A 141 -11.00 -8.74 -9.73
C GLY A 141 -10.10 -8.32 -10.90
N SER A 142 -9.56 -7.10 -10.91
CA SER A 142 -8.46 -6.72 -11.80
C SER A 142 -7.10 -7.21 -11.25
N THR A 143 -6.08 -7.23 -12.11
CA THR A 143 -4.69 -7.51 -11.72
C THR A 143 -3.78 -6.35 -12.10
N SER A 144 -2.97 -5.85 -11.16
CA SER A 144 -2.07 -4.73 -11.38
C SER A 144 -0.64 -5.03 -10.93
N SER A 145 0.36 -4.66 -11.72
CA SER A 145 1.78 -4.83 -11.39
C SER A 145 2.57 -3.56 -11.72
N PHE A 146 3.23 -3.02 -10.72
CA PHE A 146 4.00 -1.78 -10.81
C PHE A 146 5.45 -2.05 -10.40
N VAL A 147 6.37 -1.86 -11.34
CA VAL A 147 7.81 -2.02 -11.12
C VAL A 147 8.52 -0.76 -11.58
N GLY A 148 9.05 0.04 -10.66
CA GLY A 148 9.67 1.32 -11.01
C GLY A 148 8.69 2.33 -11.59
N ALA A 149 7.39 2.17 -11.34
CA ALA A 149 6.35 3.01 -11.92
C ALA A 149 6.26 4.37 -11.21
N THR A 150 5.83 5.40 -11.92
CA THR A 150 5.40 6.67 -11.33
C THR A 150 3.94 6.89 -11.67
N VAL A 151 3.09 7.06 -10.66
CA VAL A 151 1.65 7.21 -10.82
C VAL A 151 1.20 8.45 -10.08
N THR A 152 0.61 9.39 -10.81
CA THR A 152 0.06 10.62 -10.23
C THR A 152 -1.41 10.76 -10.60
N ALA A 153 -2.25 10.94 -9.59
CA ALA A 153 -3.65 11.30 -9.73
C ALA A 153 -3.88 12.69 -9.14
N SER A 154 -4.79 13.46 -9.72
CA SER A 154 -5.15 14.79 -9.22
C SER A 154 -6.27 14.75 -8.16
N ASP A 155 -6.67 13.54 -7.80
CA ASP A 155 -7.73 13.13 -6.89
C ASP A 155 -7.36 11.71 -6.39
N ASP A 156 -8.33 10.89 -6.02
CA ASP A 156 -8.09 9.57 -5.42
C ASP A 156 -7.28 8.56 -6.26
N ILE A 157 -6.56 7.70 -5.54
CA ILE A 157 -6.03 6.43 -6.06
C ILE A 157 -6.63 5.26 -5.27
N PHE A 158 -7.49 4.47 -5.92
CA PHE A 158 -8.09 3.27 -5.34
C PHE A 158 -7.42 1.98 -5.81
N PHE A 159 -6.96 1.18 -4.85
CA PHE A 159 -6.57 -0.21 -5.07
C PHE A 159 -7.68 -1.12 -4.53
N ARG A 160 -8.35 -1.85 -5.42
CA ARG A 160 -9.41 -2.82 -5.09
C ARG A 160 -9.13 -4.22 -5.65
N GLY A 161 -8.16 -4.35 -6.56
CA GLY A 161 -7.76 -5.60 -7.23
C GLY A 161 -6.54 -6.30 -6.62
N ALA A 162 -6.06 -7.34 -7.31
CA ALA A 162 -4.81 -8.01 -6.97
C ALA A 162 -3.62 -7.18 -7.44
N THR A 163 -2.76 -6.74 -6.53
CA THR A 163 -1.73 -5.73 -6.79
C THR A 163 -0.33 -6.19 -6.34
N SER A 164 0.67 -5.81 -7.11
CA SER A 164 2.10 -5.92 -6.75
C SER A 164 2.79 -4.59 -6.99
N ILE A 165 3.50 -4.06 -6.00
CA ILE A 165 4.15 -2.75 -6.05
C ILE A 165 5.61 -2.89 -5.61
N VAL A 166 6.53 -2.60 -6.53
CA VAL A 166 7.97 -2.69 -6.28
C VAL A 166 8.68 -1.46 -6.82
N GLY A 167 9.44 -0.77 -5.97
CA GLY A 167 10.26 0.38 -6.39
C GLY A 167 9.47 1.53 -7.02
N SER A 168 8.17 1.66 -6.71
CA SER A 168 7.26 2.56 -7.44
C SER A 168 6.86 3.76 -6.58
N ALA A 169 6.43 4.85 -7.23
CA ALA A 169 5.97 6.08 -6.60
C ALA A 169 4.50 6.36 -6.94
N PHE A 170 3.69 6.65 -5.93
CA PHE A 170 2.29 7.02 -6.04
C PHE A 170 2.06 8.37 -5.38
N GLU A 171 1.39 9.25 -6.09
CA GLU A 171 1.02 10.58 -5.59
C GLU A 171 -0.44 10.89 -5.91
N SER A 172 -1.23 11.12 -4.87
CA SER A 172 -2.51 11.84 -4.99
C SER A 172 -2.23 13.30 -4.64
N THR A 173 -2.55 14.23 -5.55
CA THR A 173 -2.32 15.68 -5.33
C THR A 173 -3.57 16.44 -4.91
N GLY A 174 -4.68 15.72 -4.74
CA GLY A 174 -6.00 16.31 -4.46
C GLY A 174 -6.69 15.70 -3.25
N ASP A 175 -6.57 14.39 -3.06
CA ASP A 175 -7.35 13.64 -2.08
C ASP A 175 -6.60 12.36 -1.64
N ASP A 176 -7.25 11.19 -1.63
CA ASP A 176 -6.77 10.03 -0.88
C ASP A 176 -5.96 9.00 -1.69
N ILE A 177 -5.26 8.13 -0.96
CA ILE A 177 -4.76 6.86 -1.48
C ILE A 177 -5.34 5.73 -0.64
N GLU A 178 -6.11 4.84 -1.27
CA GLU A 178 -6.91 3.84 -0.56
C GLU A 178 -6.60 2.40 -1.00
N LEU A 179 -6.11 1.60 -0.06
CA LEU A 179 -5.82 0.18 -0.21
C LEU A 179 -6.99 -0.64 0.34
N GLN A 180 -8.07 -0.71 -0.43
CA GLN A 180 -9.41 -1.14 -0.01
C GLN A 180 -9.54 -2.61 0.39
N ASP A 181 -10.58 -2.95 1.15
CA ASP A 181 -10.89 -4.28 1.70
C ASP A 181 -10.83 -5.44 0.68
N SER A 182 -11.23 -5.17 -0.56
CA SER A 182 -11.24 -6.18 -1.63
C SER A 182 -9.88 -6.42 -2.28
N ALA A 183 -8.89 -5.56 -2.00
CA ALA A 183 -7.57 -5.67 -2.58
C ALA A 183 -6.77 -6.80 -1.95
N THR A 184 -5.85 -7.35 -2.74
CA THR A 184 -4.84 -8.28 -2.25
C THR A 184 -3.47 -7.81 -2.71
N PHE A 185 -2.52 -7.75 -1.78
CA PHE A 185 -1.16 -7.30 -2.08
C PHE A 185 -0.20 -8.46 -1.97
N SER A 186 0.50 -8.73 -3.06
CA SER A 186 1.58 -9.73 -3.09
C SER A 186 2.92 -9.16 -2.63
N ALA A 187 3.12 -7.85 -2.80
CA ALA A 187 4.28 -7.11 -2.33
C ALA A 187 3.97 -5.60 -2.35
N ILE A 188 4.42 -4.89 -1.31
CA ILE A 188 4.68 -3.45 -1.34
C ILE A 188 6.11 -3.26 -0.85
N THR A 189 7.04 -3.07 -1.80
CA THR A 189 8.48 -3.07 -1.49
C THR A 189 9.20 -1.88 -2.09
N GLY A 190 10.02 -1.18 -1.30
CA GLY A 190 10.89 -0.12 -1.81
C GLY A 190 10.13 1.05 -2.45
N SER A 191 8.87 1.28 -2.07
CA SER A 191 7.95 2.17 -2.79
C SER A 191 7.58 3.39 -1.96
N SER A 192 7.16 4.48 -2.61
CA SER A 192 6.77 5.72 -1.95
C SER A 192 5.33 6.10 -2.26
N PHE A 193 4.58 6.45 -1.23
CA PHE A 193 3.20 6.92 -1.32
C PHE A 193 3.10 8.31 -0.72
N PHE A 194 2.46 9.23 -1.42
CA PHE A 194 2.25 10.59 -0.98
C PHE A 194 0.83 11.04 -1.29
N ALA A 195 0.02 11.25 -0.26
CA ALA A 195 -1.26 11.93 -0.39
C ALA A 195 -1.02 13.38 0.03
N SER A 196 -1.20 14.32 -0.90
CA SER A 196 -0.76 15.70 -0.73
C SER A 196 -1.84 16.67 -1.18
N SER A 197 -2.04 17.75 -0.44
CA SER A 197 -2.94 18.82 -0.87
C SER A 197 -2.17 19.94 -1.55
N THR A 198 -2.80 20.49 -2.58
CA THR A 198 -2.55 21.89 -2.96
C THR A 198 -3.72 22.81 -2.56
N GLY A 199 -4.71 22.28 -1.82
CA GLY A 199 -5.95 22.95 -1.46
C GLY A 199 -5.86 23.83 -0.20
N PRO A 200 -6.86 24.71 0.03
CA PRO A 200 -6.89 25.64 1.16
C PRO A 200 -7.11 24.99 2.55
N GLY A 201 -7.37 23.68 2.61
CA GLY A 201 -7.45 22.89 3.85
C GLY A 201 -6.10 22.40 4.38
N GLY A 202 -5.04 22.48 3.56
CA GLY A 202 -3.71 21.95 3.90
C GLY A 202 -3.65 20.43 3.83
N ASP A 203 -2.55 19.87 4.34
CA ASP A 203 -2.25 18.44 4.21
C ASP A 203 -3.17 17.54 5.05
N PHE A 204 -3.92 18.07 6.02
CA PHE A 204 -4.72 17.28 6.99
C PHE A 204 -5.93 16.57 6.41
N ASP A 205 -6.47 17.02 5.27
CA ASP A 205 -7.66 16.41 4.67
C ASP A 205 -7.33 15.17 3.82
N GLN A 206 -6.04 14.83 3.60
CA GLN A 206 -5.67 13.67 2.76
C GLN A 206 -5.25 12.47 3.60
N PHE A 207 -5.82 11.34 3.25
CA PHE A 207 -5.59 10.06 3.87
C PHE A 207 -4.74 9.13 3.01
N ILE A 208 -3.91 8.35 3.69
CA ILE A 208 -3.52 7.03 3.19
C ILE A 208 -4.26 5.99 4.03
N ILE A 209 -5.15 5.22 3.41
CA ILE A 209 -6.02 4.27 4.11
C ILE A 209 -5.63 2.83 3.77
N PHE A 210 -5.31 2.06 4.80
CA PHE A 210 -5.13 0.62 4.72
C PHE A 210 -6.39 -0.11 5.17
N GLN A 211 -7.01 -0.82 4.24
CA GLN A 211 -8.29 -1.50 4.41
C GLN A 211 -8.22 -3.01 4.09
N ALA A 212 -7.29 -3.41 3.21
CA ALA A 212 -7.08 -4.82 2.88
C ALA A 212 -6.73 -5.64 4.14
N PRO A 213 -7.32 -6.83 4.36
CA PRO A 213 -7.23 -7.55 5.65
C PRO A 213 -5.81 -7.83 6.15
N THR A 214 -4.86 -8.02 5.23
CA THR A 214 -3.45 -8.20 5.56
C THR A 214 -2.58 -7.51 4.52
N ILE A 215 -1.65 -6.70 4.99
CA ILE A 215 -0.71 -5.96 4.14
C ILE A 215 0.69 -6.07 4.74
N ASP A 216 1.60 -6.63 3.95
CA ASP A 216 3.03 -6.69 4.28
C ASP A 216 3.79 -5.65 3.45
N ILE A 217 4.51 -4.79 4.15
CA ILE A 217 5.23 -3.64 3.59
C ILE A 217 6.70 -3.75 3.96
N THR A 218 7.60 -3.54 3.00
CA THR A 218 9.06 -3.58 3.25
C THR A 218 9.78 -2.42 2.59
N GLY A 219 10.58 -1.66 3.35
CA GLY A 219 11.45 -0.64 2.78
C GLY A 219 10.71 0.51 2.09
N SER A 220 9.47 0.80 2.49
CA SER A 220 8.60 1.77 1.80
C SER A 220 8.36 3.02 2.64
N SER A 221 7.98 4.12 2.00
CA SER A 221 7.70 5.40 2.67
C SER A 221 6.27 5.88 2.40
N PHE A 222 5.57 6.32 3.44
CA PHE A 222 4.20 6.84 3.37
C PHE A 222 4.15 8.23 4.00
N ARG A 223 3.54 9.17 3.29
CA ARG A 223 3.39 10.56 3.75
C ARG A 223 2.01 11.10 3.40
N GLY A 224 1.43 11.88 4.29
CA GLY A 224 0.17 12.58 4.05
C GLY A 224 -0.34 13.30 5.29
N GLY A 225 -1.61 13.68 5.28
CA GLY A 225 -2.29 14.23 6.45
C GLY A 225 -2.50 13.17 7.51
N LEU A 226 -3.35 12.20 7.16
CA LEU A 226 -3.87 11.20 8.09
C LEU A 226 -3.54 9.79 7.63
N LEU A 227 -3.31 8.90 8.59
CA LEU A 227 -3.09 7.48 8.37
C LEU A 227 -4.30 6.69 8.86
N GLY A 228 -5.08 6.16 7.92
CA GLY A 228 -6.21 5.28 8.22
C GLY A 228 -5.79 3.82 8.30
N ILE A 229 -6.10 3.14 9.40
CA ILE A 229 -6.12 1.68 9.49
C ILE A 229 -7.56 1.24 9.77
N ASP A 230 -8.27 0.84 8.72
CA ASP A 230 -9.70 0.53 8.76
C ASP A 230 -9.98 -0.83 8.09
N GLY A 231 -11.21 -1.31 8.13
CA GLY A 231 -11.72 -2.39 7.31
C GLY A 231 -12.98 -3.03 7.89
N THR A 232 -13.74 -3.74 7.07
CA THR A 232 -14.92 -4.50 7.54
C THR A 232 -14.58 -5.62 8.53
N THR A 233 -13.33 -6.03 8.59
CA THR A 233 -12.76 -6.96 9.57
C THR A 233 -11.45 -6.40 10.12
N THR A 234 -10.84 -7.10 11.07
CA THR A 234 -9.52 -6.71 11.58
C THR A 234 -8.49 -6.66 10.45
N THR A 235 -8.02 -5.44 10.19
CA THR A 235 -6.91 -5.15 9.27
C THR A 235 -5.59 -5.29 9.99
N THR A 236 -4.65 -5.99 9.38
CA THR A 236 -3.30 -6.17 9.92
C THR A 236 -2.28 -5.63 8.92
N VAL A 237 -1.60 -4.55 9.30
CA VAL A 237 -0.50 -3.95 8.54
C VAL A 237 0.81 -4.29 9.24
N VAL A 238 1.75 -4.90 8.53
CA VAL A 238 3.10 -5.18 9.02
C VAL A 238 4.11 -4.47 8.14
N ALA A 239 4.83 -3.51 8.70
CA ALA A 239 5.79 -2.68 7.99
C ALA A 239 7.20 -2.86 8.55
N THR A 240 8.10 -3.38 7.71
CA THR A 240 9.51 -3.64 8.06
C THR A 240 10.42 -2.66 7.31
N ASP A 241 11.31 -2.00 8.04
CA ASP A 241 12.27 -1.02 7.49
C ASP A 241 11.60 0.12 6.69
N SER A 242 10.40 0.54 7.12
CA SER A 242 9.54 1.50 6.42
C SER A 242 9.33 2.78 7.23
N THR A 243 9.04 3.89 6.55
CA THR A 243 8.83 5.20 7.20
C THR A 243 7.41 5.70 6.98
N PHE A 244 6.74 6.10 8.06
CA PHE A 244 5.44 6.73 8.06
C PHE A 244 5.61 8.14 8.66
N ASP A 245 5.20 9.17 7.93
CA ASP A 245 5.37 10.57 8.33
C ASP A 245 4.09 11.32 7.96
N PHE A 246 3.23 11.50 8.96
CA PHE A 246 1.89 12.04 8.85
C PHE A 246 1.77 13.30 9.71
N ALA A 247 1.10 14.32 9.16
CA ALA A 247 0.92 15.59 9.85
C ALA A 247 -0.10 15.50 10.98
N GLY A 248 -1.10 14.63 10.83
CA GLY A 248 -2.14 14.34 11.80
C GLY A 248 -2.07 12.92 12.33
N ASP A 249 -3.24 12.34 12.58
CA ASP A 249 -3.42 11.14 13.38
C ASP A 249 -3.22 9.82 12.64
N VAL A 250 -2.99 8.79 13.45
CA VAL A 250 -3.20 7.39 13.07
C VAL A 250 -4.51 6.92 13.65
N GLU A 251 -5.50 6.64 12.80
CA GLU A 251 -6.86 6.39 13.26
C GLU A 251 -7.56 5.26 12.51
N ASN A 252 -8.68 4.81 13.07
CA ASN A 252 -9.68 4.10 12.30
C ASN A 252 -10.54 5.12 11.55
N ALA A 253 -10.11 5.49 10.35
CA ALA A 253 -10.69 6.56 9.52
C ALA A 253 -12.23 6.48 9.33
N PHE A 254 -12.82 5.30 9.53
CA PHE A 254 -14.27 5.10 9.44
C PHE A 254 -14.84 4.38 10.67
N ALA A 255 -14.40 4.76 11.87
CA ALA A 255 -14.75 4.15 13.16
C ALA A 255 -16.25 3.94 13.43
N SER A 256 -17.12 4.73 12.78
CA SER A 256 -18.58 4.53 12.85
C SER A 256 -19.09 3.27 12.14
N SER A 257 -18.28 2.68 11.25
CA SER A 257 -18.68 1.58 10.36
C SER A 257 -17.84 0.31 10.50
N SER A 258 -16.65 0.37 11.12
CA SER A 258 -15.81 -0.79 11.43
C SER A 258 -15.78 -1.09 12.92
N THR A 259 -16.10 -2.33 13.28
CA THR A 259 -16.03 -2.81 14.67
C THR A 259 -14.78 -3.65 14.85
N GLY A 260 -13.82 -3.21 15.65
CA GLY A 260 -12.65 -4.01 15.97
C GLY A 260 -11.45 -3.19 16.40
N THR A 261 -10.35 -3.89 16.67
CA THR A 261 -9.03 -3.29 16.81
C THR A 261 -8.20 -3.74 15.62
N HIS A 262 -7.80 -2.80 14.77
CA HIS A 262 -6.88 -2.96 13.66
C HIS A 262 -5.44 -2.87 14.18
N LEU A 263 -4.53 -3.55 13.50
CA LEU A 263 -3.15 -3.70 13.96
C LEU A 263 -2.20 -3.01 12.98
N LEU A 264 -1.38 -2.11 13.51
CA LEU A 264 -0.21 -1.58 12.82
C LEU A 264 1.04 -2.11 13.54
N THR A 265 1.82 -2.94 12.87
CA THR A 265 3.10 -3.44 13.38
C THR A 265 4.26 -2.79 12.63
N LEU A 266 5.14 -2.13 13.37
CA LEU A 266 6.42 -1.65 12.88
C LEU A 266 7.51 -2.64 13.30
N ALA A 267 8.38 -3.03 12.37
CA ALA A 267 9.52 -3.93 12.61
C ALA A 267 10.82 -3.43 11.95
N GLY A 268 11.95 -4.06 12.25
CA GLY A 268 13.27 -3.67 11.75
C GLY A 268 13.68 -2.28 12.22
N THR A 269 13.95 -1.38 11.26
CA THR A 269 14.27 0.04 11.51
C THR A 269 13.13 0.99 11.18
N SER A 270 11.88 0.49 11.13
CA SER A 270 10.72 1.32 10.77
C SER A 270 10.51 2.51 11.72
N THR A 271 10.00 3.61 11.18
CA THR A 271 9.64 4.81 11.94
C THR A 271 8.21 5.26 11.66
N LEU A 272 7.55 5.81 12.68
CA LEU A 272 6.28 6.51 12.58
C LEU A 272 6.41 7.89 13.22
N VAL A 273 5.99 8.93 12.52
CA VAL A 273 5.70 10.26 13.04
C VAL A 273 4.25 10.55 12.70
N ALA A 274 3.48 10.92 13.72
CA ALA A 274 2.07 11.29 13.65
C ALA A 274 1.78 12.21 14.83
N ASP A 275 0.62 12.84 14.81
CA ASP A 275 0.18 13.70 15.90
C ASP A 275 -0.19 12.85 17.12
N GLN A 276 -1.21 12.00 16.98
CA GLN A 276 -1.60 10.97 17.96
C GLN A 276 -2.02 9.63 17.31
N ILE A 277 -2.42 8.66 18.13
CA ILE A 277 -3.08 7.42 17.73
C ILE A 277 -4.46 7.30 18.37
N GLU A 278 -5.45 7.01 17.54
CA GLU A 278 -6.86 7.10 17.86
C GLU A 278 -7.58 5.74 17.88
N GLU A 279 -8.89 5.79 18.15
CA GLU A 279 -9.74 4.63 18.31
C GLU A 279 -9.57 3.55 17.24
N GLY A 280 -9.68 2.31 17.69
CA GLY A 280 -9.63 1.17 16.79
C GLY A 280 -8.24 0.78 16.33
N VAL A 281 -7.15 1.49 16.70
CA VAL A 281 -5.78 1.11 16.29
C VAL A 281 -4.92 0.62 17.46
N ALA A 282 -4.29 -0.54 17.27
CA ALA A 282 -3.23 -1.04 18.14
C ALA A 282 -1.88 -1.01 17.42
N LEU A 283 -0.95 -0.23 17.95
CA LEU A 283 0.40 -0.08 17.43
C LEU A 283 1.39 -1.01 18.14
N PHE A 284 2.12 -1.82 17.37
CA PHE A 284 3.12 -2.77 17.87
C PHE A 284 4.50 -2.36 17.36
N LEU A 285 5.44 -2.14 18.28
CA LEU A 285 6.78 -1.66 17.98
C LEU A 285 7.82 -2.75 18.27
N LYS A 286 8.42 -3.33 17.24
CA LYS A 286 9.42 -4.41 17.32
C LYS A 286 10.82 -3.91 17.05
N ASP A 287 11.82 -4.76 17.26
CA ASP A 287 13.22 -4.52 16.89
C ASP A 287 13.72 -3.13 17.32
N THR A 288 14.25 -2.33 16.40
CA THR A 288 14.81 -0.98 16.63
C THR A 288 13.86 0.15 16.23
N THR A 289 12.56 -0.12 16.16
CA THR A 289 11.57 0.83 15.64
C THR A 289 11.36 2.02 16.56
N THR A 290 10.88 3.13 15.99
CA THR A 290 10.53 4.34 16.74
C THR A 290 9.18 4.89 16.27
N ALA A 291 8.25 5.08 17.19
CA ALA A 291 7.06 5.91 16.96
C ALA A 291 7.20 7.22 17.74
N THR A 292 6.84 8.33 17.10
CA THR A 292 6.89 9.67 17.67
C THR A 292 5.51 10.31 17.54
N PHE A 293 4.93 10.69 18.68
CA PHE A 293 3.70 11.47 18.74
C PHE A 293 4.04 12.91 19.10
N ILE A 294 3.64 13.83 18.23
CA ILE A 294 4.03 15.25 18.27
C ILE A 294 2.94 16.18 18.83
N ASP A 295 1.73 15.65 19.03
CA ASP A 295 0.56 16.33 19.61
C ASP A 295 0.99 17.30 20.71
N ASP A 296 0.58 18.55 20.51
CA ASP A 296 0.80 19.66 21.40
C ASP A 296 -0.53 20.18 21.96
N THR A 297 -0.48 20.63 23.22
CA THR A 297 -1.66 21.10 23.97
C THR A 297 -2.34 22.35 23.41
N VAL A 298 -1.97 22.83 22.21
CA VAL A 298 -2.54 24.01 21.55
C VAL A 298 -3.71 23.62 20.65
N ASP A 299 -3.89 22.34 20.33
CA ASP A 299 -5.12 21.86 19.71
C ASP A 299 -6.33 21.99 20.64
N SER A 300 -7.51 22.03 20.04
CA SER A 300 -8.76 22.38 20.73
C SER A 300 -9.55 21.18 21.26
N ASP A 301 -9.12 19.97 20.91
CA ASP A 301 -9.82 18.73 21.24
C ASP A 301 -9.49 18.21 22.65
N LEU A 302 -8.39 18.68 23.27
CA LEU A 302 -7.92 18.25 24.60
C LEU A 302 -7.67 16.74 24.67
N ASP A 303 -7.45 16.13 23.52
CA ASP A 303 -7.09 14.75 23.43
C ASP A 303 -5.64 14.57 23.89
N GLY A 304 -5.09 13.38 23.75
CA GLY A 304 -3.71 13.25 24.15
C GLY A 304 -3.17 11.94 23.67
N TRP A 305 -2.15 11.97 22.82
CA TRP A 305 -1.35 10.89 22.23
C TRP A 305 -1.99 9.52 21.90
N ILE A 306 -2.74 8.89 22.81
CA ILE A 306 -3.36 7.57 22.69
C ILE A 306 -4.82 7.65 23.19
N THR A 307 -5.76 7.87 22.29
CA THR A 307 -7.17 8.15 22.63
C THR A 307 -8.06 6.90 22.56
N SER A 308 -9.31 7.01 23.00
CA SER A 308 -10.46 6.16 22.58
C SER A 308 -10.23 4.65 22.35
N GLY A 309 -9.64 3.93 23.30
CA GLY A 309 -9.40 2.48 23.19
C GLY A 309 -8.17 2.06 22.37
N ALA A 310 -7.43 3.01 21.78
CA ALA A 310 -6.13 2.80 21.18
C ALA A 310 -5.09 2.33 22.21
N LEU A 311 -4.05 1.65 21.72
CA LEU A 311 -2.92 1.20 22.55
C LEU A 311 -1.61 1.17 21.76
N VAL A 312 -0.51 1.26 22.51
CA VAL A 312 0.84 1.04 21.99
C VAL A 312 1.51 -0.09 22.78
N ARG A 313 2.10 -1.05 22.07
CA ARG A 313 2.84 -2.17 22.65
C ARG A 313 4.28 -2.16 22.17
N LEU A 314 5.21 -2.03 23.10
CA LEU A 314 6.64 -2.21 22.85
C LEU A 314 6.95 -3.71 22.91
N ASP A 315 7.30 -4.34 21.80
CA ASP A 315 7.63 -5.76 21.71
C ASP A 315 9.15 -6.02 21.78
N SER A 316 9.96 -4.97 21.91
CA SER A 316 11.42 -5.04 21.95
C SER A 316 12.01 -4.02 22.95
N PRO A 317 13.06 -4.37 23.71
CA PRO A 317 13.84 -3.41 24.50
C PRO A 317 14.51 -2.31 23.69
N GLN A 318 14.66 -2.49 22.37
CA GLN A 318 15.26 -1.51 21.48
C GLN A 318 14.22 -0.60 20.81
N ALA A 319 12.95 -0.97 20.85
CA ALA A 319 11.86 -0.16 20.33
C ALA A 319 11.62 1.06 21.24
N ARG A 320 11.18 2.16 20.63
CA ARG A 320 10.99 3.44 21.31
C ARG A 320 9.64 4.05 20.98
N LEU A 321 8.98 4.57 22.02
CA LEU A 321 7.84 5.47 21.88
C LEU A 321 8.27 6.85 22.39
N VAL A 322 8.25 7.85 21.53
CA VAL A 322 8.58 9.24 21.84
C VAL A 322 7.30 10.05 21.90
N LEU A 323 7.09 10.74 23.02
CA LEU A 323 5.94 11.57 23.31
C LEU A 323 6.47 13.00 23.55
N GLN A 324 6.27 13.94 22.62
CA GLN A 324 7.05 15.18 22.59
C GLN A 324 6.56 16.30 23.52
N SER A 325 5.26 16.41 23.78
CA SER A 325 4.66 17.53 24.53
C SER A 325 3.77 17.03 25.65
N ALA A 326 3.94 17.53 26.88
CA ALA A 326 3.15 17.05 28.01
C ALA A 326 1.64 17.25 27.80
N GLN A 327 0.85 16.22 28.09
CA GLN A 327 -0.60 16.19 27.92
C GLN A 327 -1.36 16.34 29.25
N ASN A 328 -2.67 16.57 29.17
CA ASN A 328 -3.56 16.70 30.33
C ASN A 328 -4.17 15.36 30.78
N VAL A 329 -4.09 14.32 29.93
CA VAL A 329 -4.55 12.95 30.19
C VAL A 329 -3.36 12.01 30.39
N SER A 330 -3.53 11.02 31.27
CA SER A 330 -2.51 9.99 31.52
C SER A 330 -2.72 8.78 30.60
N ASN A 331 -1.71 8.46 29.78
CA ASN A 331 -1.67 7.32 28.88
C ASN A 331 -0.88 6.12 29.43
N ALA A 332 -0.52 6.15 30.72
CA ALA A 332 0.24 5.08 31.37
C ALA A 332 -0.45 3.69 31.31
N SER A 333 -1.78 3.63 31.27
CA SER A 333 -2.53 2.37 31.16
C SER A 333 -2.59 1.81 29.73
N ARG A 334 -2.20 2.61 28.72
CA ARG A 334 -2.32 2.30 27.29
C ARG A 334 -1.00 1.91 26.63
N VAL A 335 0.10 2.08 27.34
CA VAL A 335 1.44 1.65 26.91
C VAL A 335 1.76 0.29 27.53
N PHE A 336 1.99 -0.71 26.69
CA PHE A 336 2.24 -2.10 27.08
C PHE A 336 3.70 -2.50 26.87
N ASN A 337 4.22 -3.27 27.83
CA ASN A 337 5.41 -4.06 27.67
C ASN A 337 4.98 -5.41 27.07
N GLY A 338 5.30 -5.61 25.80
CA GLY A 338 4.95 -6.80 25.06
C GLY A 338 5.75 -8.05 25.44
N VAL A 339 6.88 -7.91 26.13
CA VAL A 339 7.69 -9.03 26.66
C VAL A 339 7.04 -9.62 27.90
N THR A 340 6.58 -8.77 28.82
CA THR A 340 5.94 -9.20 30.08
C THR A 340 4.42 -9.24 30.02
N SER A 341 3.83 -8.69 28.95
CA SER A 341 2.37 -8.54 28.77
C SER A 341 1.71 -7.73 29.91
N THR A 342 2.40 -6.69 30.39
CA THR A 342 1.92 -5.77 31.43
C THR A 342 1.90 -4.33 30.93
N THR A 343 1.11 -3.45 31.56
CA THR A 343 1.10 -2.03 31.23
C THR A 343 2.16 -1.25 32.00
N TYR A 344 2.48 -0.05 31.52
CA TYR A 344 3.30 0.89 32.27
C TYR A 344 2.69 1.18 33.64
N ALA A 345 1.37 1.46 33.71
CA ALA A 345 0.66 1.73 34.96
C ALA A 345 0.77 0.60 36.00
N ALA A 346 0.82 -0.67 35.57
CA ALA A 346 0.91 -1.80 36.48
C ALA A 346 2.34 -2.10 36.93
N THR A 347 3.33 -1.91 36.05
CA THR A 347 4.73 -2.31 36.30
C THR A 347 5.71 -1.29 35.73
N PRO A 348 5.76 -0.06 36.26
CA PRO A 348 6.59 1.01 35.71
C PRO A 348 8.10 0.70 35.78
N GLN A 349 8.52 -0.17 36.70
CA GLN A 349 9.91 -0.62 36.83
C GLN A 349 10.45 -1.41 35.61
N PHE A 350 9.58 -1.86 34.70
CA PHE A 350 9.99 -2.54 33.46
C PHE A 350 10.12 -1.60 32.26
N PHE A 351 10.02 -0.29 32.50
CA PHE A 351 10.17 0.74 31.48
C PHE A 351 11.26 1.73 31.87
N VAL A 352 11.83 2.39 30.86
CA VAL A 352 12.74 3.53 31.04
C VAL A 352 12.11 4.76 30.39
N PRO A 353 11.94 5.88 31.12
CA PRO A 353 12.11 6.01 32.56
C PRO A 353 10.98 5.31 33.35
N SER A 354 11.26 4.86 34.58
CA SER A 354 10.26 4.20 35.45
C SER A 354 9.41 5.17 36.28
N GLY A 355 9.63 6.48 36.14
CA GLY A 355 8.97 7.53 36.92
C GLY A 355 8.01 8.41 36.12
N TRP A 356 7.76 8.08 34.85
CA TRP A 356 6.77 8.76 34.02
C TRP A 356 5.37 8.66 34.65
N ASN A 357 4.67 9.79 34.68
CA ASN A 357 3.31 9.96 35.24
C ASN A 357 2.20 9.62 34.23
N GLY A 358 2.57 9.26 33.00
CA GLY A 358 1.65 8.98 31.92
C GLY A 358 1.27 10.20 31.07
N SER A 359 1.69 11.40 31.45
CA SER A 359 1.26 12.66 30.81
C SER A 359 2.43 13.58 30.45
N ASP A 360 3.61 13.44 31.06
CA ASP A 360 4.78 14.26 30.72
C ASP A 360 5.43 13.80 29.42
N ALA A 361 6.04 14.73 28.66
CA ALA A 361 6.87 14.39 27.52
C ALA A 361 7.97 13.39 27.91
N VAL A 362 8.16 12.34 27.11
CA VAL A 362 9.04 11.22 27.47
C VAL A 362 9.47 10.42 26.24
N THR A 363 10.61 9.72 26.35
CA THR A 363 10.92 8.59 25.47
C THR A 363 10.86 7.32 26.30
N LEU A 364 9.92 6.44 25.96
CA LEU A 364 9.69 5.16 26.61
C LEU A 364 10.39 4.03 25.85
N SER A 365 11.00 3.12 26.61
CA SER A 365 11.54 1.85 26.12
C SER A 365 11.43 0.79 27.22
N ILE A 366 11.55 -0.49 26.87
CA ILE A 366 11.54 -1.57 27.85
C ILE A 366 12.93 -1.72 28.47
N VAL A 367 12.98 -1.93 29.79
CA VAL A 367 14.21 -2.33 30.47
C VAL A 367 14.63 -3.71 29.95
N PRO A 368 15.82 -3.88 29.34
CA PRO A 368 16.28 -5.19 28.94
C PRO A 368 16.37 -6.11 30.16
N GLU A 369 15.91 -7.36 30.04
CA GLU A 369 16.14 -8.34 31.10
C GLU A 369 17.65 -8.42 31.38
N PRO A 370 18.08 -8.47 32.65
CA PRO A 370 19.49 -8.66 32.97
C PRO A 370 19.92 -9.99 32.36
N SER A 371 20.67 -9.92 31.26
CA SER A 371 21.08 -11.12 30.52
C SER A 371 21.78 -12.10 31.48
N CYS A 372 21.29 -13.33 31.54
CA CYS A 372 21.84 -14.41 32.39
C CYS A 372 23.33 -14.70 32.13
N LEU A 373 23.93 -14.12 31.08
CA LEU A 373 25.34 -14.17 30.76
C LEU A 373 26.25 -13.61 31.88
N LEU A 374 25.77 -12.63 32.66
CA LEU A 374 26.53 -12.12 33.81
C LEU A 374 26.59 -13.11 34.99
N LEU A 375 25.62 -14.02 35.10
CA LEU A 375 25.59 -15.06 36.13
C LEU A 375 26.52 -16.24 35.81
N VAL A 376 26.75 -16.54 34.52
CA VAL A 376 27.66 -17.62 34.11
C VAL A 376 29.14 -17.23 34.28
N VAL A 377 29.51 -15.96 34.05
CA VAL A 377 30.89 -15.49 34.29
C VAL A 377 31.23 -15.47 35.79
N GLY A 378 30.26 -15.15 36.65
CA GLY A 378 30.40 -15.25 38.10
C GLY A 378 30.58 -16.70 38.59
N PHE A 379 29.84 -17.65 38.01
CA PHE A 379 29.94 -19.07 38.40
C PHE A 379 31.23 -19.75 37.89
N ILE A 380 31.71 -19.43 36.68
CA ILE A 380 32.97 -19.99 36.16
C ILE A 380 34.19 -19.43 36.93
N GLY A 381 34.16 -18.15 37.33
CA GLY A 381 35.19 -17.55 38.18
C GLY A 381 35.27 -18.17 39.58
N ALA A 382 34.12 -18.53 40.18
CA ALA A 382 34.07 -19.16 41.50
C ALA A 382 34.57 -20.63 41.48
N VAL A 383 34.29 -21.39 40.42
CA VAL A 383 34.76 -22.79 40.31
C VAL A 383 36.27 -22.86 39.98
N ALA A 384 36.83 -21.88 39.27
CA ALA A 384 38.27 -21.81 39.00
C ALA A 384 39.11 -21.45 40.25
N CYS A 385 38.58 -20.61 41.16
CA CYS A 385 39.30 -20.26 42.40
C CYS A 385 39.29 -21.38 43.46
N CYS A 386 38.30 -22.27 43.48
CA CYS A 386 38.25 -23.38 44.44
C CYS A 386 39.15 -24.57 44.10
N ARG A 387 39.84 -24.57 42.95
CA ARG A 387 40.70 -25.70 42.51
C ARG A 387 42.20 -25.51 42.79
N ARG A 388 42.59 -24.46 43.54
CA ARG A 388 44.01 -24.10 43.79
C ARG A 388 44.44 -24.13 45.26
N VAL A 389 43.81 -24.96 46.08
CA VAL A 389 44.26 -25.27 47.46
C VAL A 389 44.28 -26.79 47.61
N GLY A 390 45.40 -27.41 47.29
CA GLY A 390 45.57 -28.87 47.35
C GLY A 390 46.68 -29.36 46.44
N GLY A 391 47.93 -28.96 46.72
CA GLY A 391 49.15 -29.40 46.04
C GLY A 391 50.35 -28.97 46.85
#